data_AF-A0A9E4ZH94-F1
#
_entry.id   AF-A0A9E4ZH94-F1
#
_cell.length_a   1.000
_cell.length_b   1.000
_cell.length_c   1.000
_cell.angle_alpha   90.00
_cell.angle_beta   90.00
_cell.angle_gamma   90.00
#
_symmetry.space_group_name_H-M   'P 1'
#
loop_
_entity.id
_entity.type
_entity.pdbx_description
1 polymer ?
#
loop_
_entity_poly.entity_id
_entity_poly.type
_entity_poly.pdbx_seq_one_letter_code
_entity_poly.pdbx_strand_id
1 'polypeptide(L)' 'MNCPRCKSSNHKKNGKIDGRQRYKCHDCGYNYSVEI' A
#
# COMPACT_ATOMS: atom_id res chain seq x y z
N MET A 1 -4.02 1.12 7.12
CA MET A 1 -2.69 0.51 7.25
C MET A 1 -1.66 1.51 6.78
N ASN A 2 -0.65 1.82 7.60
CA ASN A 2 0.36 2.79 7.21
C ASN A 2 1.35 2.18 6.23
N CYS A 3 1.96 3.01 5.38
CA CYS A 3 3.01 2.57 4.47
C CYS A 3 4.12 1.90 5.28
N PRO A 4 4.50 0.65 4.99
CA PRO A 4 5.52 -0.05 5.77
C PRO A 4 6.89 0.63 5.70
N ARG A 5 7.15 1.37 4.60
CA ARG A 5 8.41 2.07 4.33
C ARG A 5 8.52 3.43 5.03
N CYS A 6 7.57 4.33 4.85
CA CYS A 6 7.64 5.69 5.40
C CYS A 6 6.64 5.98 6.53
N LYS A 7 5.83 4.99 6.93
CA LYS A 7 4.78 5.09 7.95
C LYS A 7 3.66 6.11 7.66
N SER A 8 3.65 6.71 6.47
CA SER A 8 2.56 7.56 6.03
C SER A 8 1.23 6.81 5.98
N SER A 9 0.16 7.48 6.40
CA SER A 9 -1.22 7.02 6.23
C SER A 9 -1.78 7.31 4.83
N ASN A 10 -1.08 8.12 4.02
CA ASN A 10 -1.52 8.53 2.69
C ASN A 10 -1.17 7.49 1.62
N HIS A 11 -2.18 6.75 1.18
CA HIS A 11 -2.05 5.70 0.19
C HIS A 11 -3.35 5.49 -0.59
N LYS A 12 -3.23 4.93 -1.80
CA LYS A 12 -4.36 4.51 -2.62
C LYS A 12 -4.30 3.03 -2.94
N LYS A 13 -5.47 2.44 -3.22
CA LYS A 13 -5.57 1.08 -3.79
C LYS A 13 -4.84 1.05 -5.13
N ASN A 14 -4.06 -0.01 -5.36
CA ASN A 14 -3.24 -0.19 -6.56
C ASN A 14 -3.45 -1.58 -7.18
N GLY A 15 -4.71 -1.93 -7.43
CA GLY A 15 -5.11 -3.24 -7.97
C GLY A 15 -5.14 -4.36 -6.93
N LYS A 16 -5.46 -5.57 -7.40
CA LYS A 16 -5.46 -6.81 -6.63
C LYS A 16 -4.63 -7.86 -7.37
N ILE A 17 -3.90 -8.70 -6.65
CA ILE A 17 -3.20 -9.85 -7.22
C ILE A 17 -3.54 -11.06 -6.35
N ASP A 18 -3.99 -12.14 -6.97
CA ASP A 18 -4.39 -13.37 -6.26
C ASP A 18 -5.36 -13.10 -5.09
N GLY A 19 -6.39 -12.27 -5.33
CA GLY A 19 -7.36 -11.84 -4.31
C GLY A 19 -6.84 -10.80 -3.31
N ARG A 20 -5.52 -10.64 -3.16
CA ARG A 20 -4.89 -9.71 -2.21
C ARG A 20 -4.90 -8.27 -2.71
N GLN A 21 -5.32 -7.35 -1.85
CA GLN A 21 -5.30 -5.92 -2.14
C GLN A 21 -3.88 -5.36 -2.12
N ARG A 22 -3.50 -4.64 -3.19
CA ARG A 22 -2.27 -3.86 -3.27
C ARG A 22 -2.56 -2.39 -3.01
N TYR A 23 -1.56 -1.67 -2.52
CA TYR A 23 -1.60 -0.25 -2.24
C TYR A 23 -0.34 0.42 -2.75
N LYS A 24 -0.45 1.72 -3.10
CA LYS A 24 0.67 2.60 -3.40
C LYS A 24 0.63 3.78 -2.45
N CYS A 25 1.73 4.03 -1.75
CA CYS A 25 1.88 5.22 -0.92
C CYS A 25 2.02 6.46 -1.81
N HIS A 26 1.30 7.53 -1.47
CA HIS A 26 1.40 8.81 -2.18
C HIS A 26 2.68 9.56 -1.86
N ASP A 27 3.16 9.46 -0.63
CA ASP A 27 4.28 10.28 -0.17
C ASP A 27 5.64 9.71 -0.60
N CYS A 28 5.80 8.38 -0.58
CA CYS A 28 7.07 7.74 -0.97
C CYS A 28 6.99 6.88 -2.24
N GLY A 29 5.80 6.73 -2.84
CA GLY A 29 5.61 5.94 -4.06
C GLY A 29 5.71 4.41 -3.88
N TYR A 30 6.01 3.92 -2.67
CA TYR A 30 6.19 2.48 -2.42
C TYR A 30 4.92 1.69 -2.66
N ASN A 31 5.05 0.56 -3.35
CA ASN A 31 3.97 -0.40 -3.57
C ASN A 31 4.04 -1.50 -2.52
N TYR A 32 2.94 -1.79 -1.87
CA TYR A 32 2.88 -2.81 -0.82
C TYR A 32 1.53 -3.51 -0.82
N SER A 33 1.55 -4.79 -0.45
CA SER A 33 0.36 -5.60 -0.23
C SER A 33 0.38 -5.99 1.23
N VAL A 34 -0.33 -5.25 2.06
CA VAL A 34 -0.43 -5.57 3.49
C VAL A 34 -1.69 -6.39 3.68
N GLU A 35 -1.49 -7.67 3.97
CA GLU A 35 -2.49 -8.51 4.64
C GLU A 35 -2.29 -8.27 6.14
N ILE A 36 -3.39 -8.05 6.85
CA ILE A 36 -3.44 -8.24 8.31
C ILE A 36 -3.72 -9.71 8.51
#